data_AF-A0A6I9PGF2-F1
#
_entry.id   AF-A0A6I9PGF2-F1
#
_cell.length_a   1.000
_cell.length_b   1.000
_cell.length_c   1.000
_cell.angle_alpha   90.00
_cell.angle_beta   90.00
_cell.angle_gamma   90.00
#
_symmetry.space_group_name_H-M   'P 1'
#
loop_
_entity.id
_entity.type
_entity.pdbx_description
1 polymer ?
#
loop_
_entity_poly.entity_id
_entity_poly.type
_entity_poly.pdbx_seq_one_letter_code
_entity_poly.pdbx_strand_id
1 'polypeptide(L)'
;MVQTRPPASKKKKLFGYKEDPFVFLTEEDPVFTTIQSFYNLSPTFPKINVLTRTHDGKKRHLYMVSKELRNVLLNNSERMKVINTGVKVWSRNSDGEEFGCAFRLAQEGIYSLQPYIRSRIITVSVEDIKVLLTQENPYLSKLEADAHAQAKKLVMGSIVLKYIPNPNNTEDPQCPIQLCGWRGKTSIRAFVPRNERFHYLRMLGVEVFRDKQGQGDKGPDGEKAVEGVEVKEEAGNGAEEKEVGKDVGDMDLENGDKIGSSEPMKEPMD
;
A
#
# COMPACT_ATOMS: atom_id res chain seq x y z
N MET A 1 -2.26 63.30 -15.92
CA MET A 1 -1.85 61.89 -16.02
C MET A 1 -2.24 61.20 -14.73
N VAL A 2 -3.20 60.27 -14.77
CA VAL A 2 -3.61 59.49 -13.58
C VAL A 2 -2.62 58.34 -13.43
N GLN A 3 -1.84 58.36 -12.36
CA GLN A 3 -0.82 57.35 -12.08
C GLN A 3 -1.51 56.10 -11.52
N THR A 4 -1.71 55.10 -12.37
CA THR A 4 -2.26 53.79 -11.97
C THR A 4 -1.20 53.03 -11.19
N ARG A 5 -1.44 52.79 -9.90
CA ARG A 5 -0.56 51.94 -9.09
C ARG A 5 -0.69 50.48 -9.56
N PRO A 6 0.40 49.71 -9.56
CA PRO A 6 0.33 48.29 -9.87
C PRO A 6 -0.56 47.56 -8.83
N PRO A 7 -1.35 46.57 -9.25
CA PRO A 7 -2.21 45.83 -8.35
C PRO A 7 -1.37 45.17 -7.24
N ALA A 8 -1.88 45.24 -6.01
CA ALA A 8 -1.21 44.65 -4.85
C ALA A 8 -0.97 43.15 -5.09
N SER A 9 0.30 42.73 -4.98
CA SER A 9 0.69 41.32 -5.01
C SER A 9 -0.12 40.56 -3.96
N LYS A 10 -1.06 39.71 -4.39
CA LYS A 10 -1.73 38.76 -3.51
C LYS A 10 -0.66 37.94 -2.80
N LYS A 11 -0.52 38.11 -1.48
CA LYS A 11 0.29 37.20 -0.65
C LYS A 11 -0.19 35.79 -0.97
N LYS A 12 0.69 34.93 -1.49
CA LYS A 12 0.39 33.51 -1.66
C LYS A 12 -0.01 33.01 -0.28
N LYS A 13 -1.30 32.76 -0.04
CA LYS A 13 -1.72 31.97 1.10
C LYS A 13 -1.03 30.63 0.90
N LEU A 14 0.01 30.34 1.69
CA LEU A 14 0.45 28.96 1.87
C LEU A 14 -0.73 28.25 2.51
N PHE A 15 -1.65 27.76 1.70
CA PHE A 15 -2.54 26.71 2.13
C PHE A 15 -1.60 25.55 2.49
N GLY A 16 -1.38 25.35 3.77
CA GLY A 16 -0.61 24.21 4.24
C GLY A 16 -1.25 22.94 3.71
N TYR A 17 -0.44 21.96 3.33
CA TYR A 17 -0.91 20.63 2.95
C TYR A 17 -1.89 20.10 4.03
N LYS A 18 -3.12 19.74 3.65
CA LYS A 18 -4.15 19.23 4.59
C LYS A 18 -3.97 17.74 4.87
N GLU A 19 -2.74 17.32 5.15
CA GLU A 19 -2.47 15.91 5.43
C GLU A 19 -2.23 15.70 6.93
N ASP A 20 -2.78 14.60 7.44
CA ASP A 20 -2.56 14.17 8.83
C ASP A 20 -1.07 13.99 9.12
N PRO A 21 -0.63 14.30 10.35
CA PRO A 21 0.73 14.03 10.78
C PRO A 21 0.99 12.52 10.85
N PHE A 22 2.27 12.17 10.75
CA PHE A 22 2.72 10.83 11.05
C PHE A 22 2.80 10.63 12.57
N VAL A 23 2.14 9.59 13.07
CA VAL A 23 2.04 9.25 14.49
C VAL A 23 2.68 7.88 14.73
N PHE A 24 3.62 7.81 15.67
CA PHE A 24 4.25 6.55 16.08
C PHE A 24 3.29 5.69 16.90
N LEU A 25 3.35 4.38 16.68
CA LEU A 25 2.58 3.42 17.46
C LEU A 25 3.32 3.09 18.77
N THR A 26 2.56 2.81 19.82
CA THR A 26 3.09 2.26 21.07
C THR A 26 3.35 0.76 20.93
N GLU A 27 4.19 0.17 21.78
CA GLU A 27 4.50 -1.27 21.69
C GLU A 27 3.27 -2.16 21.97
N GLU A 28 2.33 -1.62 22.73
CA GLU A 28 1.06 -2.22 23.13
C GLU A 28 -0.09 -1.93 22.15
N ASP A 29 0.15 -1.23 21.04
CA ASP A 29 -0.92 -0.94 20.07
C ASP A 29 -1.56 -2.27 19.60
N PRO A 30 -2.89 -2.42 19.69
CA PRO A 30 -3.57 -3.68 19.45
C PRO A 30 -3.36 -4.21 18.03
N VAL A 31 -2.98 -3.35 17.08
CA VAL A 31 -2.63 -3.76 15.72
C VAL A 31 -1.51 -4.80 15.70
N PHE A 32 -0.55 -4.69 16.63
CA PHE A 32 0.58 -5.60 16.66
C PHE A 32 0.18 -7.00 17.12
N THR A 33 -0.82 -7.15 17.97
CA THR A 33 -1.27 -8.47 18.45
C THR A 33 -1.73 -9.35 17.29
N THR A 34 -2.61 -8.81 16.43
CA THR A 34 -3.12 -9.55 15.28
C THR A 34 -2.02 -9.83 14.24
N ILE A 35 -1.17 -8.84 13.95
CA ILE A 35 -0.05 -9.00 13.00
C ILE A 35 0.97 -10.04 13.53
N GLN A 36 1.31 -9.96 14.81
CA GLN A 36 2.23 -10.86 15.50
C GLN A 36 1.75 -12.31 15.44
N SER A 37 0.48 -12.56 15.76
CA SER A 37 -0.13 -13.89 15.69
C SER A 37 -0.13 -14.43 14.26
N PHE A 38 -0.52 -13.59 13.30
CA PHE A 38 -0.70 -14.02 11.90
C PHE A 38 0.62 -14.33 11.16
N TYR A 39 1.63 -13.46 11.28
CA TYR A 39 2.93 -13.62 10.61
C TYR A 39 3.99 -14.31 11.48
N ASN A 40 3.63 -14.66 12.71
CA ASN A 40 4.57 -15.13 13.73
C ASN A 40 5.80 -14.21 13.79
N LEU A 41 5.55 -12.91 14.03
CA LEU A 41 6.62 -11.92 14.01
C LEU A 41 7.68 -12.22 15.09
N SER A 42 8.90 -11.76 14.88
CA SER A 42 9.93 -11.90 15.89
C SER A 42 9.66 -11.02 17.10
N PRO A 43 9.86 -11.50 18.35
CA PRO A 43 9.87 -10.64 19.53
C PRO A 43 10.88 -9.47 19.43
N THR A 44 11.91 -9.62 18.58
CA THR A 44 12.91 -8.58 18.32
C THR A 44 12.46 -7.52 17.30
N PHE A 45 11.23 -7.61 16.78
CA PHE A 45 10.69 -6.63 15.83
C PHE A 45 10.53 -5.26 16.51
N PRO A 46 11.12 -4.17 15.96
CA PRO A 46 11.13 -2.87 16.63
C PRO A 46 9.81 -2.11 16.42
N LYS A 47 8.76 -2.49 17.16
CA LYS A 47 7.41 -1.91 17.08
C LYS A 47 7.39 -0.38 17.22
N ILE A 48 8.23 0.18 18.10
CA ILE A 48 8.35 1.63 18.32
C ILE A 48 8.75 2.42 17.07
N ASN A 49 9.34 1.77 16.08
CA ASN A 49 9.77 2.39 14.82
C ASN A 49 8.68 2.37 13.75
N VAL A 50 7.48 1.89 14.08
CA VAL A 50 6.33 1.86 13.19
C VAL A 50 5.45 3.08 13.45
N LEU A 51 4.96 3.67 12.38
CA LEU A 51 4.10 4.84 12.41
C LEU A 51 2.97 4.70 11.39
N THR A 52 1.92 5.50 11.59
CA THR A 52 0.76 5.60 10.70
C THR A 52 0.50 7.05 10.35
N ARG A 53 -0.14 7.28 9.21
CA ARG A 53 -0.59 8.62 8.78
C ARG A 53 -2.09 8.76 8.99
N THR A 54 -2.51 8.53 10.23
CA THR A 54 -3.92 8.57 10.62
C THR A 54 -3.93 8.95 12.08
N HIS A 55 -4.45 10.12 12.39
CA HIS A 55 -4.59 10.55 13.77
C HIS A 55 -5.75 9.80 14.43
N ASP A 56 -6.92 9.81 13.78
CA ASP A 56 -8.14 9.18 14.27
C ASP A 56 -8.70 8.13 13.31
N GLY A 57 -9.22 7.03 13.87
CA GLY A 57 -9.91 6.00 13.10
C GLY A 57 -9.03 4.84 12.62
N LYS A 58 -9.43 4.20 11.52
CA LYS A 58 -8.80 2.96 11.03
C LYS A 58 -7.49 3.27 10.31
N LYS A 59 -6.37 2.85 10.90
CA LYS A 59 -5.02 2.92 10.33
C LYS A 59 -4.97 2.22 8.96
N ARG A 60 -4.81 2.97 7.86
CA ARG A 60 -4.81 2.43 6.49
C ARG A 60 -3.48 1.77 6.11
N HIS A 61 -2.37 2.43 6.44
CA HIS A 61 -1.02 1.98 6.11
C HIS A 61 -0.12 2.11 7.32
N LEU A 62 0.79 1.15 7.48
CA LEU A 62 1.84 1.21 8.49
C LEU A 62 3.18 1.38 7.78
N TYR A 63 3.96 2.33 8.26
CA TYR A 63 5.28 2.66 7.75
C TYR A 63 6.32 2.35 8.82
N MET A 64 7.52 1.98 8.39
CA MET A 64 8.65 1.71 9.25
C MET A 64 9.77 2.70 8.94
N VAL A 65 10.44 3.19 9.99
CA VAL A 65 11.61 4.07 9.89
C VAL A 65 12.79 3.48 10.67
N SER A 66 13.99 4.03 10.50
CA SER A 66 15.10 3.74 11.40
C SER A 66 14.89 4.39 12.77
N LYS A 67 15.61 3.90 13.78
CA LYS A 67 15.60 4.47 15.13
C LYS A 67 16.03 5.94 15.14
N GLU A 68 17.04 6.26 14.34
CA GLU A 68 17.60 7.60 14.21
C GLU A 68 16.58 8.55 13.61
N LEU A 69 15.90 8.13 12.54
CA LEU A 69 14.86 8.92 11.89
C LEU A 69 13.65 9.09 12.81
N ARG A 70 13.25 8.06 13.55
CA ARG A 70 12.24 8.19 14.61
C ARG A 70 12.60 9.29 15.61
N ASN A 71 13.84 9.29 16.10
CA ASN A 71 14.28 10.29 17.07
C ASN A 71 14.27 11.71 16.47
N VAL A 72 14.69 11.87 15.21
CA VAL A 72 14.59 13.17 14.52
C VAL A 72 13.14 13.63 14.41
N LEU A 73 12.23 12.74 14.01
CA LEU A 73 10.81 13.04 13.84
C LEU A 73 10.14 13.44 15.17
N LEU A 74 10.38 12.70 16.25
CA LEU A 74 9.80 12.98 17.55
C LEU A 74 10.30 14.30 18.16
N ASN A 75 11.58 14.61 17.99
CA ASN A 75 12.17 15.84 18.57
C ASN A 75 11.89 17.11 17.74
N ASN A 76 11.31 16.98 16.54
CA ASN A 76 11.08 18.10 15.63
C ASN A 76 9.63 18.17 15.12
N SER A 77 8.69 17.44 15.71
CA SER A 77 7.30 17.33 15.25
C SER A 77 6.58 18.68 15.14
N GLU A 78 6.91 19.64 16.02
CA GLU A 78 6.33 20.99 16.01
C GLU A 78 7.01 21.95 15.02
N ARG A 79 8.24 21.64 14.59
CA ARG A 79 9.09 22.51 13.76
C ARG A 79 9.21 22.04 12.31
N MET A 80 8.87 20.79 12.05
CA MET A 80 9.03 20.15 10.74
C MET A 80 7.72 19.47 10.34
N LYS A 81 7.21 19.84 9.17
CA LYS A 81 6.10 19.13 8.53
C LYS A 81 6.63 18.10 7.56
N VAL A 82 6.26 16.84 7.78
CA VAL A 82 6.74 15.70 6.99
C VAL A 82 5.65 15.25 6.03
N ILE A 83 5.95 15.30 4.74
CA ILE A 83 5.01 14.91 3.67
C ILE A 83 5.08 13.40 3.41
N ASN A 84 6.29 12.85 3.36
CA ASN A 84 6.57 11.43 3.19
C ASN A 84 7.72 11.03 4.12
N THR A 85 7.61 9.86 4.74
CA THR A 85 8.70 9.28 5.54
C THR A 85 8.52 7.78 5.68
N GLY A 86 9.64 7.09 5.93
CA GLY A 86 9.68 5.66 6.12
C GLY A 86 9.33 4.87 4.86
N VAL A 87 9.23 3.55 5.06
CA VAL A 87 8.86 2.60 4.02
C VAL A 87 7.56 1.92 4.44
N LYS A 88 6.59 1.84 3.53
CA LYS A 88 5.32 1.15 3.79
C LYS A 88 5.58 -0.35 3.92
N VAL A 89 5.25 -0.90 5.07
CA VAL A 89 5.47 -2.33 5.40
C VAL A 89 4.16 -3.12 5.44
N TRP A 90 3.05 -2.46 5.80
CA TRP A 90 1.72 -3.07 5.77
C TRP A 90 0.65 -2.15 5.19
N SER A 91 -0.34 -2.77 4.57
CA SER A 91 -1.57 -2.11 4.11
C SER A 91 -2.78 -2.83 4.66
N ARG A 92 -3.78 -2.07 5.10
CA ARG A 92 -5.06 -2.64 5.54
C ARG A 92 -5.81 -3.27 4.38
N ASN A 93 -6.43 -4.42 4.61
CA ASN A 93 -7.33 -5.12 3.69
C ASN A 93 -8.74 -4.53 3.77
N SER A 94 -9.46 -4.54 2.65
CA SER A 94 -10.89 -4.16 2.59
C SER A 94 -11.73 -5.06 3.48
N ASP A 95 -11.40 -6.35 3.49
CA ASP A 95 -12.19 -7.42 4.13
C ASP A 95 -11.88 -7.55 5.64
N GLY A 96 -11.13 -6.59 6.19
CA GLY A 96 -10.75 -6.59 7.60
C GLY A 96 -10.03 -7.88 8.01
N GLU A 97 -10.49 -8.49 9.10
CA GLU A 97 -9.87 -9.67 9.70
C GLU A 97 -10.48 -11.00 9.24
N GLU A 98 -11.31 -11.00 8.18
CA GLU A 98 -11.96 -12.22 7.66
C GLU A 98 -10.96 -13.35 7.39
N PHE A 99 -9.75 -13.01 6.93
CA PHE A 99 -8.66 -13.94 6.67
C PHE A 99 -7.60 -13.96 7.76
N GLY A 100 -7.97 -13.66 9.01
CA GLY A 100 -7.12 -13.74 10.21
C GLY A 100 -6.26 -12.50 10.50
N CYS A 101 -6.08 -11.59 9.54
CA CYS A 101 -5.37 -10.33 9.79
C CYS A 101 -5.88 -9.20 8.88
N ALA A 102 -6.12 -8.04 9.48
CA ALA A 102 -6.51 -6.83 8.76
C ALA A 102 -5.41 -6.24 7.89
N PHE A 103 -4.16 -6.67 8.03
CA PHE A 103 -3.01 -6.08 7.35
C PHE A 103 -2.31 -7.10 6.45
N ARG A 104 -2.22 -6.79 5.15
CA ARG A 104 -1.34 -7.49 4.21
C ARG A 104 0.03 -6.84 4.16
N LEU A 105 1.04 -7.64 3.82
CA LEU A 105 2.39 -7.16 3.56
C LEU A 105 2.41 -6.23 2.34
N ALA A 106 3.21 -5.17 2.41
CA ALA A 106 3.48 -4.27 1.29
C ALA A 106 4.81 -4.64 0.64
N GLN A 107 4.84 -4.70 -0.70
CA GLN A 107 6.04 -5.07 -1.46
C GLN A 107 7.23 -4.16 -1.18
N GLU A 108 6.99 -2.84 -1.08
CA GLU A 108 8.03 -1.82 -0.83
C GLU A 108 8.87 -2.10 0.42
N GLY A 109 8.27 -2.66 1.47
CA GLY A 109 8.91 -2.89 2.76
C GLY A 109 9.34 -4.33 3.02
N ILE A 110 9.17 -5.25 2.07
CA ILE A 110 9.31 -6.68 2.34
C ILE A 110 10.72 -7.05 2.80
N TYR A 111 11.76 -6.52 2.16
CA TYR A 111 13.15 -6.82 2.52
C TYR A 111 13.52 -6.31 3.93
N SER A 112 12.88 -5.25 4.41
CA SER A 112 13.08 -4.76 5.79
C SER A 112 12.32 -5.60 6.82
N LEU A 113 11.18 -6.16 6.41
CA LEU A 113 10.28 -6.85 7.32
C LEU A 113 10.54 -8.37 7.40
N GLN A 114 10.96 -9.00 6.31
CA GLN A 114 11.13 -10.45 6.20
C GLN A 114 12.03 -11.07 7.28
N PRO A 115 13.15 -10.44 7.74
CA PRO A 115 13.95 -11.00 8.83
C PRO A 115 13.16 -11.25 10.13
N TYR A 116 12.03 -10.57 10.30
CA TYR A 116 11.16 -10.71 11.46
C TYR A 116 9.96 -11.64 11.22
N ILE A 117 9.65 -12.02 9.98
CA ILE A 117 8.52 -12.91 9.67
C ILE A 117 8.99 -14.37 9.78
N ARG A 118 8.24 -15.20 10.52
CA ARG A 118 8.59 -16.62 10.72
C ARG A 118 7.56 -17.62 10.23
N SER A 119 6.39 -17.16 9.80
CA SER A 119 5.34 -18.02 9.21
C SER A 119 4.89 -17.50 7.85
N ARG A 120 4.08 -18.30 7.15
CA ARG A 120 3.44 -17.92 5.88
C ARG A 120 4.45 -17.56 4.77
N ILE A 121 5.62 -18.20 4.81
CA ILE A 121 6.65 -18.12 3.78
C ILE A 121 6.54 -19.38 2.91
N ILE A 122 6.44 -19.19 1.60
CA ILE A 122 6.50 -20.25 0.61
C ILE A 122 7.81 -20.09 -0.14
N THR A 123 8.62 -21.14 -0.14
CA THR A 123 9.80 -21.21 -1.00
C THR A 123 9.34 -21.52 -2.42
N VAL A 124 9.76 -20.70 -3.38
CA VAL A 124 9.37 -20.77 -4.80
C VAL A 124 10.59 -20.94 -5.68
N SER A 125 10.42 -21.61 -6.82
CA SER A 125 11.45 -21.71 -7.87
C SER A 125 11.44 -20.51 -8.82
N VAL A 126 12.37 -20.49 -9.77
CA VAL A 126 12.40 -19.51 -10.85
C VAL A 126 11.14 -19.62 -11.72
N GLU A 127 10.71 -20.85 -12.02
CA GLU A 127 9.53 -21.19 -12.82
C GLU A 127 8.25 -20.71 -12.14
N ASP A 128 8.14 -20.92 -10.82
CA ASP A 128 7.05 -20.37 -10.01
C ASP A 128 7.00 -18.84 -10.09
N ILE A 129 8.15 -18.16 -9.97
CA ILE A 129 8.21 -16.69 -10.07
C ILE A 129 7.75 -16.24 -11.45
N LYS A 130 8.18 -16.89 -12.53
CA LYS A 130 7.71 -16.58 -13.90
C LYS A 130 6.18 -16.67 -13.97
N VAL A 131 5.58 -17.75 -13.46
CA VAL A 131 4.11 -17.90 -13.41
C VAL A 131 3.45 -16.77 -12.60
N LEU A 132 3.97 -16.49 -11.41
CA LEU A 132 3.44 -15.49 -10.49
C LEU A 132 3.53 -14.05 -11.00
N LEU A 133 4.53 -13.75 -11.85
CA LEU A 133 4.75 -12.42 -12.41
C LEU A 133 4.08 -12.23 -13.77
N THR A 134 3.78 -13.30 -14.51
CA THR A 134 3.13 -13.24 -15.82
C THR A 134 1.61 -13.41 -15.73
N GLN A 135 1.11 -14.12 -14.70
CA GLN A 135 -0.30 -14.35 -14.48
C GLN A 135 -0.77 -13.62 -13.23
N GLU A 136 -1.94 -12.98 -13.30
CA GLU A 136 -2.42 -12.17 -12.19
C GLU A 136 -2.95 -12.99 -11.01
N ASN A 137 -3.71 -14.06 -11.28
CA ASN A 137 -4.27 -14.95 -10.25
C ASN A 137 -4.12 -16.43 -10.65
N PRO A 138 -2.88 -16.96 -10.81
CA PRO A 138 -2.68 -18.35 -11.14
C PRO A 138 -3.33 -19.29 -10.10
N TYR A 139 -3.80 -20.45 -10.57
CA TYR A 139 -4.22 -21.53 -9.69
C TYR A 139 -3.02 -22.11 -8.95
N LEU A 140 -3.23 -22.60 -7.73
CA LEU A 140 -2.19 -23.28 -6.94
C LEU A 140 -1.55 -24.47 -7.69
N SER A 141 -2.32 -25.11 -8.57
CA SER A 141 -1.85 -26.23 -9.40
C SER A 141 -0.87 -25.84 -10.51
N LYS A 142 -0.70 -24.54 -10.80
CA LYS A 142 0.30 -24.05 -11.75
C LYS A 142 1.68 -23.86 -11.12
N LEU A 143 1.78 -23.92 -9.79
CA LEU A 143 3.05 -23.93 -9.09
C LEU A 143 3.69 -25.31 -9.16
N GLU A 144 5.01 -25.35 -9.04
CA GLU A 144 5.77 -26.58 -8.87
C GLU A 144 5.39 -27.31 -7.58
N ALA A 145 5.72 -28.61 -7.52
CA ALA A 145 5.24 -29.52 -6.49
C ALA A 145 5.51 -29.02 -5.06
N ASP A 146 6.70 -28.50 -4.80
CA ASP A 146 7.11 -28.04 -3.47
C ASP A 146 6.37 -26.77 -3.03
N ALA A 147 6.28 -25.76 -3.91
CA ALA A 147 5.57 -24.52 -3.62
C ALA A 147 4.06 -24.77 -3.49
N HIS A 148 3.50 -25.62 -4.36
CA HIS A 148 2.10 -26.06 -4.29
C HIS A 148 1.80 -26.79 -2.97
N ALA A 149 2.66 -27.70 -2.54
CA ALA A 149 2.50 -28.44 -1.28
C ALA A 149 2.56 -27.50 -0.05
N GLN A 150 3.48 -26.53 -0.05
CA GLN A 150 3.55 -25.49 0.97
C GLN A 150 2.28 -24.61 0.98
N ALA A 151 1.83 -24.15 -0.18
CA ALA A 151 0.65 -23.29 -0.31
C ALA A 151 -0.64 -23.97 0.18
N LYS A 152 -0.78 -25.27 -0.04
CA LYS A 152 -1.93 -26.07 0.44
C LYS A 152 -2.02 -26.15 1.96
N LYS A 153 -0.87 -26.17 2.66
CA LYS A 153 -0.81 -26.21 4.13
C LYS A 153 -1.17 -24.88 4.79
N LEU A 154 -1.06 -23.78 4.06
CA LEU A 154 -1.38 -22.45 4.56
C LEU A 154 -2.88 -22.15 4.41
N VAL A 155 -3.45 -21.44 5.37
CA VAL A 155 -4.79 -20.85 5.25
C VAL A 155 -4.77 -19.62 4.33
N MET A 156 -5.93 -19.16 3.90
CA MET A 156 -6.05 -17.97 3.05
C MET A 156 -5.42 -16.72 3.70
N GLY A 157 -4.97 -15.77 2.88
CA GLY A 157 -4.44 -14.48 3.33
C GLY A 157 -3.03 -14.18 2.82
N SER A 158 -2.43 -13.10 3.34
CA SER A 158 -1.14 -12.60 2.88
C SER A 158 0.01 -13.57 3.19
N ILE A 159 0.98 -13.66 2.29
CA ILE A 159 2.12 -14.58 2.34
C ILE A 159 3.39 -13.90 1.81
N VAL A 160 4.54 -14.50 2.12
CA VAL A 160 5.84 -14.18 1.49
C VAL A 160 6.20 -15.30 0.52
N LEU A 161 6.53 -14.96 -0.71
CA LEU A 161 7.07 -15.85 -1.73
C LEU A 161 8.57 -15.60 -1.79
N LYS A 162 9.37 -16.59 -1.40
CA LYS A 162 10.81 -16.46 -1.22
C LYS A 162 11.55 -17.38 -2.19
N TYR A 163 12.33 -16.79 -3.07
CA TYR A 163 13.31 -17.52 -3.85
C TYR A 163 14.66 -17.51 -3.13
N ILE A 164 15.28 -18.67 -3.05
CA ILE A 164 16.61 -18.87 -2.46
C ILE A 164 17.54 -19.32 -3.59
N PRO A 165 18.59 -18.55 -3.92
CA PRO A 165 19.53 -18.92 -4.97
C PRO A 165 20.20 -20.26 -4.69
N ASN A 166 20.35 -21.06 -5.74
CA ASN A 166 21.19 -22.25 -5.69
C ASN A 166 22.60 -21.88 -6.16
N PRO A 167 23.62 -21.90 -5.28
CA PRO A 167 24.99 -21.51 -5.65
C PRO A 167 25.61 -22.43 -6.70
N ASN A 168 25.05 -23.61 -6.94
CA ASN A 168 25.52 -24.57 -7.94
C ASN A 168 24.87 -24.39 -9.32
N ASN A 169 23.80 -23.59 -9.43
CA ASN A 169 23.15 -23.29 -10.71
C ASN A 169 23.41 -21.84 -11.10
N THR A 170 24.38 -21.60 -11.97
CA THR A 170 24.77 -20.25 -12.41
C THR A 170 23.83 -19.61 -13.42
N GLU A 171 22.93 -20.38 -14.02
CA GLU A 171 21.94 -19.87 -14.98
C GLU A 171 20.80 -19.10 -14.28
N ASP A 172 20.51 -19.47 -13.03
CA ASP A 172 19.49 -18.81 -12.23
C ASP A 172 20.03 -17.55 -11.51
N PRO A 173 19.15 -16.61 -11.11
CA PRO A 173 19.57 -15.44 -10.35
C PRO A 173 20.30 -15.81 -9.06
N GLN A 174 21.51 -15.26 -8.87
CA GLN A 174 22.31 -15.49 -7.66
C GLN A 174 21.93 -14.58 -6.48
N CYS A 175 20.77 -13.92 -6.55
CA CYS A 175 20.26 -13.05 -5.50
C CYS A 175 18.89 -13.52 -5.02
N PRO A 176 18.61 -13.48 -3.70
CA PRO A 176 17.30 -13.84 -3.18
C PRO A 176 16.24 -12.86 -3.66
N ILE A 177 15.09 -13.39 -4.08
CA ILE A 177 13.93 -12.60 -4.48
C ILE A 177 12.82 -12.80 -3.45
N GLN A 178 12.22 -11.71 -3.00
CA GLN A 178 11.11 -11.73 -2.04
C GLN A 178 9.92 -10.98 -2.61
N LEU A 179 8.81 -11.70 -2.78
CA LEU A 179 7.56 -11.12 -3.26
C LEU A 179 6.48 -11.26 -2.17
N CYS A 180 5.80 -10.16 -1.89
CA CYS A 180 4.55 -10.18 -1.16
C CYS A 180 3.46 -10.82 -2.02
N GLY A 181 2.63 -11.65 -1.44
CA GLY A 181 1.54 -12.28 -2.15
C GLY A 181 0.30 -12.50 -1.30
N TRP A 182 -0.70 -13.08 -1.96
CA TRP A 182 -1.96 -13.52 -1.37
C TRP A 182 -2.25 -14.95 -1.77
N ARG A 183 -2.48 -15.79 -0.77
CA ARG A 183 -2.95 -17.16 -0.96
C ARG A 183 -4.47 -17.16 -0.87
N GLY A 184 -5.13 -17.38 -2.01
CA GLY A 184 -6.57 -17.56 -2.11
C GLY A 184 -7.00 -18.99 -1.77
N LYS A 185 -8.28 -19.33 -2.03
CA LYS A 185 -8.78 -20.69 -1.79
C LYS A 185 -8.12 -21.72 -2.71
N THR A 186 -8.09 -21.41 -4.01
CA THR A 186 -7.53 -22.23 -5.09
C THR A 186 -6.51 -21.47 -5.94
N SER A 187 -6.28 -20.19 -5.64
CA SER A 187 -5.39 -19.29 -6.38
C SER A 187 -4.28 -18.74 -5.50
N ILE A 188 -3.28 -18.17 -6.14
CA ILE A 188 -2.19 -17.41 -5.52
C ILE A 188 -1.89 -16.20 -6.38
N ARG A 189 -1.59 -15.06 -5.75
CA ARG A 189 -1.29 -13.81 -6.45
C ARG A 189 -0.06 -13.15 -5.87
N ALA A 190 0.81 -12.63 -6.72
CA ALA A 190 1.90 -11.75 -6.31
C ALA A 190 1.45 -10.28 -6.32
N PHE A 191 1.75 -9.55 -5.25
CA PHE A 191 1.44 -8.12 -5.08
C PHE A 191 2.65 -7.27 -5.45
N VAL A 192 3.11 -7.41 -6.69
CA VAL A 192 4.30 -6.72 -7.21
C VAL A 192 3.88 -5.58 -8.14
N PRO A 193 4.35 -4.34 -7.92
CA PRO A 193 4.10 -3.21 -8.82
C PRO A 193 4.57 -3.48 -10.25
N ARG A 194 3.92 -2.85 -11.24
CA ARG A 194 4.20 -3.06 -12.68
C ARG A 194 5.69 -2.95 -13.03
N ASN A 195 6.36 -1.90 -12.56
CA ASN A 195 7.76 -1.65 -12.89
C ASN A 195 8.70 -2.67 -12.21
N GLU A 196 8.43 -3.04 -10.96
CA GLU A 196 9.17 -4.10 -10.27
C GLU A 196 8.97 -5.46 -10.93
N ARG A 197 7.74 -5.77 -11.36
CA ARG A 197 7.43 -7.01 -12.10
C ARG A 197 8.29 -7.14 -13.35
N PHE A 198 8.41 -6.07 -14.15
CA PHE A 198 9.27 -6.07 -15.33
C PHE A 198 10.74 -6.22 -14.99
N HIS A 199 11.19 -5.60 -13.90
CA HIS A 199 12.56 -5.76 -13.43
C HIS A 199 12.87 -7.23 -13.07
N TYR A 200 12.02 -7.87 -12.27
CA TYR A 200 12.20 -9.29 -11.92
C TYR A 200 12.12 -10.20 -13.15
N LEU A 201 11.16 -10.01 -14.06
CA LEU A 201 11.07 -10.80 -15.30
C LEU A 201 12.34 -10.68 -16.14
N ARG A 202 12.89 -9.48 -16.29
CA ARG A 202 14.14 -9.26 -17.01
C ARG A 202 15.34 -9.95 -16.33
N MET A 203 15.40 -9.93 -15.00
CA MET A 203 16.44 -10.68 -14.26
C MET A 203 16.35 -12.19 -14.47
N LEU A 204 15.15 -12.72 -14.76
CA LEU A 204 14.90 -14.13 -15.04
C LEU A 204 15.06 -14.48 -16.53
N GLY A 205 15.62 -13.57 -17.34
CA GLY A 205 15.81 -13.77 -18.78
C GLY A 205 14.52 -13.74 -19.60
N VAL A 206 13.40 -13.29 -19.01
CA VAL A 206 12.12 -13.16 -19.73
C VAL A 206 12.08 -11.80 -20.40
N GLU A 207 12.04 -11.78 -21.72
CA GLU A 207 11.90 -10.54 -22.49
C GLU A 207 10.48 -9.97 -22.32
N VAL A 208 10.43 -8.74 -21.82
CA VAL A 208 9.20 -7.95 -21.70
C VAL A 208 9.30 -6.79 -22.68
N PHE A 209 8.77 -6.99 -23.87
CA PHE A 209 8.64 -5.94 -24.88
C PHE A 209 7.47 -5.03 -24.52
N ARG A 210 7.68 -3.72 -24.67
CA ARG A 210 6.60 -2.73 -24.64
C ARG A 210 6.04 -2.69 -26.04
N ASP A 211 4.94 -3.39 -26.28
CA ASP A 211 4.13 -3.06 -27.43
C ASP A 211 3.65 -1.62 -27.24
N LYS A 212 4.25 -0.70 -28.00
CA LYS A 212 3.68 0.62 -28.23
C LYS A 212 2.44 0.42 -29.13
N GLN A 213 1.38 -0.17 -28.59
CA GLN A 213 0.09 -0.17 -29.28
C GLN A 213 -0.46 1.25 -29.23
N GLY A 214 -0.25 1.97 -30.34
CA GLY A 214 -0.68 3.36 -30.49
C GLY A 214 -0.14 4.08 -31.74
N GLN A 215 0.11 3.38 -32.84
CA GLN A 215 0.05 3.93 -34.20
C GLN A 215 0.14 2.78 -35.19
N GLY A 216 -0.92 2.59 -35.97
CA GLY A 216 -1.07 1.46 -36.86
C GLY A 216 -0.13 1.52 -38.05
N ASP A 217 0.25 0.34 -38.53
CA ASP A 217 0.19 0.07 -39.96
C ASP A 217 -0.06 -1.42 -40.17
N LYS A 218 -0.93 -1.75 -41.14
CA LYS A 218 -1.24 -3.13 -41.54
C LYS A 218 -0.45 -3.43 -42.82
N GLY A 219 0.36 -4.49 -42.79
CA GLY A 219 0.96 -5.07 -44.01
C GLY A 219 1.61 -6.43 -43.71
N PRO A 220 1.35 -7.49 -44.51
CA PRO A 220 1.67 -8.87 -44.15
C PRO A 220 2.98 -9.36 -44.78
N ASP A 221 3.77 -10.11 -44.02
CA ASP A 221 4.12 -11.51 -44.30
C ASP A 221 5.23 -11.98 -43.34
N GLY A 222 5.07 -13.20 -42.84
CA GLY A 222 5.67 -13.65 -41.60
C GLY A 222 7.07 -14.23 -41.69
N GLU A 223 7.70 -14.34 -40.52
CA GLU A 223 8.40 -15.54 -40.07
C GLU A 223 8.64 -15.49 -38.55
N LYS A 224 8.65 -16.68 -37.94
CA LYS A 224 8.52 -16.95 -36.51
C LYS A 224 9.62 -16.31 -35.66
N ALA A 225 9.23 -15.60 -34.60
CA ALA A 225 10.06 -15.36 -33.43
C ALA A 225 9.18 -15.32 -32.17
N VAL A 226 9.46 -16.26 -31.27
CA VAL A 226 9.28 -16.32 -29.80
C VAL A 226 8.05 -15.63 -29.19
N GLU A 227 7.21 -16.42 -28.52
CA GLU A 227 6.04 -15.98 -27.74
C GLU A 227 6.41 -14.87 -26.73
N GLY A 228 6.08 -13.63 -27.08
CA GLY A 228 6.02 -12.53 -26.13
C GLY A 228 4.86 -12.74 -25.15
N VAL A 229 5.13 -12.59 -23.87
CA VAL A 229 4.09 -12.71 -22.83
C VAL A 229 3.21 -11.46 -22.84
N GLU A 230 1.98 -11.60 -23.30
CA GLU A 230 0.93 -10.59 -23.14
C GLU A 230 0.51 -10.48 -21.66
N VAL A 231 0.92 -9.41 -20.99
CA VAL A 231 0.31 -8.99 -19.72
C VAL A 231 -0.91 -8.15 -20.07
N LYS A 232 -2.10 -8.77 -20.08
CA LYS A 232 -3.37 -8.04 -20.28
C LYS A 232 -3.57 -6.99 -19.18
N GLU A 233 -3.86 -5.77 -19.60
CA GLU A 233 -4.40 -4.71 -18.74
C GLU A 233 -5.91 -4.96 -18.55
N GLU A 234 -6.34 -5.23 -17.31
CA GLU A 234 -7.68 -4.85 -16.87
C GLU A 234 -7.54 -3.94 -15.66
N ALA A 235 -8.29 -2.84 -15.70
CA ALA A 235 -8.34 -1.82 -14.66
C ALA A 235 -8.79 -2.44 -13.34
N GLY A 236 -7.82 -2.88 -12.54
CA GLY A 236 -7.99 -2.97 -11.10
C GLY A 236 -8.38 -1.58 -10.62
N ASN A 237 -9.59 -1.46 -10.09
CA ASN A 237 -10.16 -0.25 -9.54
C ASN A 237 -9.34 0.21 -8.32
N GLY A 238 -8.16 0.76 -8.58
CA GLY A 238 -7.45 1.66 -7.70
C GLY A 238 -8.01 3.04 -7.99
N ALA A 239 -9.03 3.43 -7.23
CA ALA A 239 -9.50 4.81 -7.23
C ALA A 239 -8.34 5.70 -6.74
N GLU A 240 -7.57 6.23 -7.68
CA GLU A 240 -6.98 7.55 -7.53
C GLU A 240 -8.15 8.54 -7.63
N GLU A 241 -8.75 8.86 -6.48
CA GLU A 241 -9.62 10.04 -6.40
C GLU A 241 -8.76 11.29 -6.60
N LYS A 242 -8.91 11.91 -7.77
CA LYS A 242 -8.64 13.33 -7.95
C LYS A 242 -9.56 14.10 -7.01
N GLU A 243 -8.99 14.71 -5.97
CA GLU A 243 -9.70 15.72 -5.17
C GLU A 243 -10.05 16.92 -6.07
N VAL A 244 -11.33 17.05 -6.40
CA VAL A 244 -11.91 18.29 -6.92
C VAL A 244 -12.48 19.04 -5.72
N GLY A 245 -11.82 20.14 -5.36
CA GLY A 245 -12.37 21.14 -4.45
C GLY A 245 -13.64 21.74 -5.04
N LYS A 246 -14.74 21.66 -4.31
CA LYS A 246 -15.87 22.57 -4.47
C LYS A 246 -15.87 23.56 -3.32
N ASP A 247 -15.60 24.80 -3.69
CA ASP A 247 -15.97 26.00 -2.95
C ASP A 247 -17.48 25.97 -2.66
N VAL A 248 -17.84 26.23 -1.40
CA VAL A 248 -19.08 26.90 -1.04
C VAL A 248 -18.72 27.92 0.04
N GLY A 249 -18.40 29.15 -0.39
CA GLY A 249 -18.82 30.36 0.31
C GLY A 249 -20.14 30.81 -0.33
N ASP A 250 -21.05 31.52 0.32
CA ASP A 250 -20.95 32.32 1.53
C ASP A 250 -22.39 32.73 1.93
N MET A 251 -22.50 33.40 3.08
CA MET A 251 -23.51 34.37 3.51
C MET A 251 -24.45 33.96 4.64
N ASP A 252 -23.95 34.24 5.85
CA ASP A 252 -24.73 34.75 6.97
C ASP A 252 -25.54 35.99 6.57
N LEU A 253 -26.78 36.08 7.07
CA LEU A 253 -27.47 37.34 7.32
C LEU A 253 -28.19 37.26 8.67
N GLU A 254 -27.69 38.04 9.63
CA GLU A 254 -28.45 38.49 10.79
C GLU A 254 -29.65 39.33 10.35
N ASN A 255 -30.79 39.13 10.99
CA ASN A 255 -31.69 40.24 11.30
C ASN A 255 -32.51 39.86 12.54
N GLY A 256 -32.40 40.69 13.57
CA GLY A 256 -33.28 40.63 14.73
C GLY A 256 -34.61 41.32 14.42
N ASP A 257 -35.67 40.85 15.06
CA ASP A 257 -36.78 41.71 15.44
C ASP A 257 -37.52 41.17 16.67
N LYS A 258 -37.98 42.11 17.48
CA LYS A 258 -38.60 41.91 18.80
C LYS A 258 -40.10 41.54 18.72
N ILE A 259 -40.65 41.23 19.91
CA ILE A 259 -42.06 41.26 20.36
C ILE A 259 -42.77 39.89 20.27
N GLY A 260 -43.38 39.32 21.32
CA GLY A 260 -43.62 39.75 22.71
C GLY A 260 -44.42 38.67 23.48
N SER A 261 -44.50 38.82 24.82
CA SER A 261 -45.50 38.31 25.80
C SER A 261 -45.94 36.83 25.73
N SER A 262 -45.96 36.02 26.79
CA SER A 262 -46.62 36.26 28.10
C SER A 262 -46.18 35.23 29.16
N GLU A 263 -46.20 35.65 30.42
CA GLU A 263 -45.96 34.86 31.65
C GLU A 263 -46.92 33.65 31.82
N PRO A 264 -46.55 32.64 32.63
CA PRO A 264 -47.50 31.84 33.37
C PRO A 264 -47.50 32.22 34.87
N MET A 265 -48.63 32.73 35.37
CA MET A 265 -48.91 32.87 36.79
C MET A 265 -49.43 31.55 37.39
N LYS A 266 -48.79 31.17 38.50
CA LYS A 266 -49.33 30.63 39.77
C LYS A 266 -50.27 29.42 39.76
N GLU A 267 -49.78 28.37 40.43
CA GLU A 267 -50.58 27.41 41.22
C GLU A 267 -51.49 28.10 42.24
N PRO A 268 -52.59 27.42 42.62
CA PRO A 268 -52.75 27.11 44.03
C PRO A 268 -53.17 25.65 44.31
N MET A 269 -52.90 25.26 45.55
CA MET A 269 -53.25 24.04 46.26
C MET A 269 -54.77 23.77 46.30
N ASP A 270 -55.14 22.49 46.22
CA ASP A 270 -55.77 21.71 47.30
C ASP A 270 -55.48 20.21 47.08
#